data_AF-A0A956XWX2-F1
#
_entry.id   AF-A0A956XWX2-F1
#
_cell.length_a   1.000
_cell.length_b   1.000
_cell.length_c   1.000
_cell.angle_alpha   90.00
_cell.angle_beta   90.00
_cell.angle_gamma   90.00
#
_symmetry.space_group_name_H-M   'P 1'
#
loop_
_entity.id
_entity.type
_entity.pdbx_description
1 polymer ?
#
loop_
_entity_poly.entity_id
_entity_poly.type
_entity_poly.pdbx_seq_one_letter_code
_entity_poly.pdbx_strand_id
1 'polypeptide(L)'
;MSERTYEMLWDCQYCGTNKLLGKTHRFCPNCGAAQDPRSRYYPSEEDKVAVEDHHFVGVDVTCSVCNTLNSADSHFCQNCGAALDESGVAVTKLASQTANVMGEFEEMGSRDVVKEEFDAEMQRVGAAPRTTGLPQQAMDWRVIAFIVAAIVICGGIAFYMLRTEAQTVVVTGHSWERIVTVEEYVSFTTRSWRDSPPAGYNIDLRAGS
;
A
#
# COMPACT_ATOMS: atom_id res chain seq x y z
N MET A 1 13.88 -1.73 14.68
CA MET A 1 14.11 -3.07 15.23
C MET A 1 12.75 -3.64 15.53
N SER A 2 12.28 -4.63 14.78
CA SER A 2 11.01 -5.31 15.07
C SER A 2 11.10 -5.92 16.47
N GLU A 3 10.09 -5.68 17.29
CA GLU A 3 9.98 -6.28 18.62
C GLU A 3 9.78 -7.79 18.45
N ARG A 4 10.75 -8.59 18.90
CA ARG A 4 10.67 -10.06 18.84
C ARG A 4 9.92 -10.55 20.07
N THR A 5 8.78 -11.19 19.85
CA THR A 5 7.97 -11.80 20.90
C THR A 5 8.48 -13.21 21.18
N TYR A 6 8.86 -13.49 22.42
CA TYR A 6 9.29 -14.82 22.88
C TYR A 6 8.25 -15.43 23.82
N GLU A 7 8.07 -16.74 23.76
CA GLU A 7 7.23 -17.50 24.70
C GLU A 7 8.08 -18.41 25.59
N MET A 8 7.56 -18.75 26.78
CA MET A 8 8.13 -19.84 27.58
C MET A 8 7.97 -21.16 26.84
N LEU A 9 8.88 -22.12 27.04
CA LEU A 9 8.80 -23.46 26.46
C LEU A 9 8.35 -24.49 27.50
N TRP A 10 7.93 -25.65 27.04
CA TRP A 10 7.69 -26.82 27.88
C TRP A 10 7.99 -28.11 27.10
N ASP A 11 8.28 -29.19 27.82
CA ASP A 11 8.50 -30.51 27.24
C ASP A 11 7.37 -31.45 27.65
N CYS A 12 6.85 -32.21 26.69
CA CYS A 12 5.79 -33.17 26.92
C CYS A 12 6.32 -34.39 27.68
N GLN A 13 5.88 -34.57 28.91
CA GLN A 13 6.29 -35.69 29.78
C GLN A 13 5.73 -37.06 29.34
N TYR A 14 4.76 -37.07 28.42
CA TYR A 14 4.07 -38.29 27.98
C TYR A 14 4.70 -38.92 26.75
N CYS A 15 5.02 -38.11 25.72
CA CYS A 15 5.61 -38.59 24.47
C CYS A 15 7.07 -38.12 24.24
N GLY A 16 7.59 -37.23 25.08
CA GLY A 16 8.96 -36.72 24.96
C GLY A 16 9.16 -35.59 23.94
N THR A 17 8.10 -35.11 23.29
CA THR A 17 8.20 -33.94 22.40
C THR A 17 8.66 -32.73 23.21
N ASN A 18 9.79 -32.13 22.81
CA ASN A 18 10.43 -31.03 23.54
C ASN A 18 10.20 -29.67 22.86
N LYS A 19 10.55 -28.60 23.57
CA LYS A 19 10.55 -27.20 23.08
C LYS A 19 9.19 -26.74 22.54
N LEU A 20 8.10 -27.18 23.16
CA LEU A 20 6.75 -26.75 22.79
C LEU A 20 6.48 -25.34 23.31
N LEU A 21 5.78 -24.53 22.52
CA LEU A 21 5.42 -23.14 22.86
C LEU A 21 4.42 -23.09 24.02
N GLY A 22 4.70 -22.23 25.00
CA GLY A 22 4.01 -22.17 26.26
C GLY A 22 2.58 -21.64 26.18
N LYS A 23 2.28 -20.72 25.25
CA LYS A 23 0.93 -20.20 25.03
C LYS A 23 0.25 -20.86 23.84
N THR A 24 0.98 -21.08 22.73
CA THR A 24 0.41 -21.68 21.52
C THR A 24 0.05 -23.16 21.70
N HIS A 25 0.94 -23.95 22.33
CA HIS A 25 0.73 -25.39 22.52
C HIS A 25 0.21 -25.69 23.92
N ARG A 26 -1.09 -25.45 24.16
CA ARG A 26 -1.78 -25.84 25.39
C ARG A 26 -1.92 -27.36 25.53
N PHE A 27 -1.98 -28.06 24.39
CA PHE A 27 -1.92 -29.51 24.27
C PHE A 27 -0.78 -29.88 23.32
N CYS A 28 -0.17 -31.04 23.55
CA CYS A 28 0.91 -31.54 22.71
C CYS A 28 0.38 -31.91 21.32
N PRO A 29 0.89 -31.32 20.22
CA PRO A 29 0.41 -31.62 18.86
C PRO A 29 0.73 -33.04 18.40
N ASN A 30 1.65 -33.75 19.08
CA ASN A 30 2.06 -35.10 18.72
C ASN A 30 1.25 -36.20 19.44
N CYS A 31 0.80 -35.97 20.68
CA CYS A 31 0.11 -37.01 21.48
C CYS A 31 -1.18 -36.56 22.17
N GLY A 32 -1.57 -35.28 22.07
CA GLY A 32 -2.79 -34.74 22.67
C GLY A 32 -2.73 -34.51 24.18
N ALA A 33 -1.60 -34.78 24.84
CA ALA A 33 -1.47 -34.55 26.28
C ALA A 33 -1.57 -33.07 26.65
N ALA A 34 -2.30 -32.76 27.72
CA ALA A 34 -2.41 -31.41 28.26
C ALA A 34 -1.06 -30.94 28.84
N GLN A 35 -0.75 -29.67 28.62
CA GLN A 35 0.41 -29.02 29.23
C GLN A 35 0.25 -28.89 30.74
N ASP A 36 1.33 -29.15 31.49
CA ASP A 36 1.45 -28.72 32.88
C ASP A 36 2.02 -27.28 32.94
N PRO A 37 1.26 -26.28 33.42
CA PRO A 37 1.77 -24.91 33.52
C PRO A 37 3.00 -24.76 34.42
N ARG A 38 3.22 -25.69 35.36
CA ARG A 38 4.36 -25.67 36.30
C ARG A 38 5.65 -26.18 35.65
N SER A 39 5.58 -26.89 34.53
CA SER A 39 6.74 -27.42 33.81
C SER A 39 7.25 -26.49 32.71
N ARG A 40 6.79 -25.23 32.68
CA ARG A 40 7.24 -24.22 31.73
C ARG A 40 8.60 -23.64 32.14
N TYR A 41 9.47 -23.40 31.18
CA TYR A 41 10.79 -22.81 31.36
C TYR A 41 11.05 -21.69 30.34
N TYR A 42 11.98 -20.79 30.65
CA TYR A 42 12.40 -19.75 29.71
C TYR A 42 13.33 -20.35 28.64
N PRO A 43 13.17 -20.01 27.34
CA PRO A 43 14.10 -20.45 26.31
C PRO A 43 15.53 -19.98 26.62
N SER A 44 16.52 -20.80 26.26
CA SER A 44 17.90 -20.35 26.20
C SER A 44 18.09 -19.32 25.08
N GLU A 45 19.21 -18.60 25.05
CA GLU A 45 19.50 -17.66 23.95
C GLU A 45 19.55 -18.35 22.57
N GLU A 46 19.96 -19.62 22.54
CA GLU A 46 20.03 -20.44 21.31
C GLU A 46 18.64 -20.92 20.86
N ASP A 47 17.71 -21.08 21.79
CA ASP A 47 16.35 -21.57 21.53
C ASP A 47 15.35 -20.44 21.22
N LYS A 48 15.85 -19.22 21.02
CA LYS A 48 15.06 -18.07 20.56
C LYS A 48 14.74 -18.21 19.09
N VAL A 49 13.67 -18.94 18.78
CA VAL A 49 13.22 -19.13 17.39
C VAL A 49 12.57 -17.85 16.87
N ALA A 50 13.18 -17.23 15.85
CA ALA A 50 12.55 -16.20 15.05
C ALA A 50 11.56 -16.84 14.06
N VAL A 51 10.44 -16.16 13.80
CA VAL A 51 9.30 -16.68 12.99
C VAL A 51 9.66 -16.89 11.49
N GLU A 52 10.88 -16.54 11.09
CA GLU A 52 11.27 -16.32 9.70
C GLU A 52 11.60 -17.61 8.90
N ASP A 53 11.91 -18.74 9.55
CA ASP A 53 12.38 -19.99 8.89
C ASP A 53 11.45 -21.19 9.10
N HIS A 54 10.16 -21.06 8.76
CA HIS A 54 9.23 -22.20 8.86
C HIS A 54 9.37 -23.16 7.66
N HIS A 55 9.67 -24.43 7.92
CA HIS A 55 9.62 -25.47 6.89
C HIS A 55 8.16 -25.73 6.51
N PHE A 56 7.83 -25.66 5.22
CA PHE A 56 6.48 -25.95 4.75
C PHE A 56 6.18 -27.45 4.86
N VAL A 57 5.32 -27.81 5.81
CA VAL A 57 4.95 -29.22 6.10
C VAL A 57 3.61 -29.65 5.50
N GLY A 58 2.93 -28.76 4.77
CA GLY A 58 1.63 -29.03 4.18
C GLY A 58 0.64 -27.91 4.44
N VAL A 59 -0.63 -28.16 4.13
CA VAL A 59 -1.69 -27.18 4.34
C VAL A 59 -2.21 -27.30 5.77
N ASP A 60 -2.28 -26.18 6.47
CA ASP A 60 -2.86 -26.14 7.81
C ASP A 60 -4.26 -26.75 7.85
N VAL A 61 -4.62 -27.25 9.02
CA VAL A 61 -5.83 -28.00 9.27
C VAL A 61 -6.64 -27.30 10.35
N THR A 62 -7.92 -27.07 10.09
CA THR A 62 -8.86 -26.57 11.08
C THR A 62 -9.40 -27.73 11.89
N CYS A 63 -9.27 -27.67 13.22
CA CYS A 63 -9.86 -28.64 14.13
C CYS A 63 -11.39 -28.55 14.08
N SER A 64 -12.11 -29.63 13.77
CA SER A 64 -13.59 -29.61 13.75
C SER A 64 -14.23 -29.43 15.13
N VAL A 65 -13.51 -29.71 16.22
CA VAL A 65 -14.05 -29.64 17.58
C VAL A 65 -14.06 -28.21 18.12
N CYS A 66 -12.99 -27.45 17.89
CA CYS A 66 -12.83 -26.10 18.46
C CYS A 66 -12.46 -25.02 17.43
N ASN A 67 -12.43 -25.36 16.14
CA ASN A 67 -12.12 -24.47 15.01
C ASN A 67 -10.74 -23.80 15.07
N THR A 68 -9.83 -24.30 15.91
CA THR A 68 -8.45 -23.81 15.96
C THR A 68 -7.67 -24.29 14.74
N LEU A 69 -6.90 -23.39 14.14
CA LEU A 69 -5.93 -23.71 13.08
C LEU A 69 -4.71 -24.41 13.68
N ASN A 70 -4.29 -25.49 13.02
CA ASN A 70 -3.15 -26.31 13.40
C ASN A 70 -2.28 -26.56 12.16
N SER A 71 -0.99 -26.80 12.39
CA SER A 71 -0.08 -27.21 11.32
C SER A 71 -0.54 -28.52 10.67
N ALA A 72 -0.21 -28.68 9.39
CA ALA A 72 -0.45 -29.92 8.65
C ALA A 72 0.18 -31.17 9.29
N ASP A 73 1.29 -30.98 10.02
CA ASP A 73 2.05 -32.05 10.69
C ASP A 73 1.54 -32.35 12.11
N SER A 74 0.51 -31.62 12.59
CA SER A 74 -0.08 -31.86 13.90
C SER A 74 -1.05 -33.04 13.87
N HIS A 75 -0.84 -34.03 14.73
CA HIS A 75 -1.77 -35.14 14.95
C HIS A 75 -2.90 -34.79 15.92
N PHE A 76 -2.69 -33.83 16.81
CA PHE A 76 -3.66 -33.38 17.82
C PHE A 76 -3.76 -31.85 17.85
N CYS A 77 -4.95 -31.34 18.17
CA CYS A 77 -5.23 -29.92 18.22
C CYS A 77 -4.47 -29.25 19.39
N GLN A 78 -3.65 -28.25 19.08
CA GLN A 78 -2.81 -27.53 20.05
C GLN A 78 -3.61 -26.78 21.14
N ASN A 79 -4.89 -26.49 20.88
CA ASN A 79 -5.76 -25.75 21.80
C ASN A 79 -6.73 -26.64 22.63
N CYS A 80 -7.27 -27.73 22.08
CA CYS A 80 -8.26 -28.58 22.79
C CYS A 80 -7.86 -30.05 22.96
N GLY A 81 -6.79 -30.52 22.31
CA GLY A 81 -6.30 -31.90 22.42
C GLY A 81 -7.05 -32.95 21.58
N ALA A 82 -8.05 -32.57 20.77
CA ALA A 82 -8.74 -33.50 19.87
C ALA A 82 -7.82 -34.01 18.75
N ALA A 83 -7.97 -35.28 18.34
CA ALA A 83 -7.22 -35.86 17.23
C ALA A 83 -7.60 -35.23 15.89
N LEU A 84 -6.63 -34.92 15.03
CA LEU A 84 -6.81 -34.18 13.77
C LEU A 84 -6.81 -35.10 12.53
N ASP A 85 -6.35 -36.33 12.66
CA ASP A 85 -6.32 -37.34 11.59
C ASP A 85 -7.71 -37.70 11.05
N GLU A 86 -8.70 -37.82 11.93
CA GLU A 86 -10.09 -38.14 11.54
C GLU A 86 -11.01 -36.92 11.58
N SER A 87 -10.63 -35.87 12.31
CA SER A 87 -11.50 -34.72 12.61
C SER A 87 -11.00 -33.38 12.07
N GLY A 88 -9.82 -33.35 11.44
CA GLY A 88 -9.26 -32.16 10.84
C GLY A 88 -9.84 -31.88 9.46
N VAL A 89 -10.22 -30.62 9.20
CA VAL A 89 -10.59 -30.16 7.85
C VAL A 89 -9.43 -29.35 7.29
N ALA A 90 -8.81 -29.83 6.21
CA ALA A 90 -7.75 -29.10 5.53
C ALA A 90 -8.26 -27.70 5.11
N VAL A 91 -7.49 -26.66 5.42
CA VAL A 91 -7.81 -25.31 4.98
C VAL A 91 -7.71 -25.28 3.46
N THR A 92 -8.74 -24.80 2.77
CA THR A 92 -8.66 -24.61 1.33
C THR A 92 -7.57 -23.57 1.05
N LYS A 93 -6.49 -23.96 0.36
CA LYS A 93 -5.53 -23.00 -0.19
C LYS A 93 -6.32 -21.99 -1.03
N LEU A 94 -6.29 -20.71 -0.65
CA LEU A 94 -6.62 -19.68 -1.62
C LEU A 94 -5.70 -19.90 -2.83
N ALA A 95 -6.25 -19.80 -4.03
CA ALA A 95 -5.47 -19.93 -5.26
C ALA A 95 -4.20 -19.07 -5.14
N SER A 96 -3.07 -19.58 -5.64
CA SER A 96 -1.79 -18.87 -5.59
C SER A 96 -2.00 -17.43 -6.05
N GLN A 97 -1.79 -16.47 -5.16
CA GLN A 97 -1.75 -15.06 -5.51
C GLN A 97 -0.47 -14.84 -6.30
N THR A 98 -0.47 -15.20 -7.59
CA THR A 98 0.61 -14.82 -8.49
C THR A 98 0.48 -13.32 -8.72
N ALA A 99 1.37 -12.55 -8.11
CA ALA A 99 1.56 -11.15 -8.51
C ALA A 99 1.80 -11.14 -10.03
N ASN A 100 1.11 -10.27 -10.74
CA ASN A 100 1.38 -10.06 -12.16
C ASN A 100 2.84 -9.55 -12.32
N VAL A 101 3.34 -9.52 -13.56
CA VAL A 101 4.71 -9.07 -13.90
C VAL A 101 5.02 -7.65 -13.37
N MET A 102 4.01 -6.89 -12.94
CA MET A 102 4.14 -5.53 -12.39
C MET A 102 4.10 -5.47 -10.86
N GLY A 103 4.05 -6.61 -10.15
CA GLY A 103 4.07 -6.65 -8.68
C GLY A 103 2.77 -6.16 -8.04
N GLU A 104 1.67 -6.08 -8.80
CA GLU A 104 0.36 -5.72 -8.28
C GLU A 104 -0.33 -6.99 -7.77
N PHE A 105 -0.64 -7.00 -6.47
CA PHE A 105 -1.44 -8.05 -5.86
C PHE A 105 -2.86 -7.92 -6.40
N GLU A 106 -3.38 -8.95 -7.09
CA GLU A 106 -4.80 -9.01 -7.39
C GLU A 106 -5.56 -9.06 -6.07
N GLU A 107 -6.33 -8.00 -5.81
CA GLU A 107 -7.22 -7.89 -4.66
C GLU A 107 -8.37 -8.90 -4.83
N MET A 108 -8.09 -10.17 -4.51
CA MET A 108 -9.13 -11.17 -4.41
C MET A 108 -9.88 -10.85 -3.12
N GLY A 109 -10.98 -10.13 -3.28
CA GLY A 109 -11.81 -9.60 -2.20
C GLY A 109 -11.96 -10.62 -1.08
N SER A 110 -11.78 -10.16 0.17
CA SER A 110 -11.92 -10.97 1.38
C SER A 110 -13.14 -11.88 1.24
N ARG A 111 -12.95 -13.19 1.41
CA ARG A 111 -14.04 -14.16 1.38
C ARG A 111 -15.14 -13.69 2.34
N ASP A 112 -16.24 -13.21 1.78
CA ASP A 112 -17.36 -12.70 2.57
C ASP A 112 -18.22 -13.90 2.97
N VAL A 113 -17.85 -14.51 4.10
CA VAL A 113 -18.54 -15.68 4.66
C VAL A 113 -20.02 -15.37 4.92
N VAL A 114 -20.37 -14.09 5.18
CA VAL A 114 -21.75 -13.65 5.37
C VAL A 114 -22.55 -13.79 4.08
N LYS A 115 -21.94 -13.45 2.94
CA LYS A 115 -22.56 -13.64 1.63
C LYS A 115 -22.75 -15.13 1.30
N GLU A 116 -21.76 -15.96 1.61
CA GLU A 116 -21.83 -17.41 1.39
C GLU A 116 -22.95 -18.07 2.21
N GLU A 117 -23.09 -17.71 3.49
CA GLU A 117 -24.17 -18.20 4.35
C GLU A 117 -25.55 -17.70 3.89
N PHE A 118 -25.65 -16.44 3.46
CA PHE A 118 -26.88 -15.87 2.92
C PHE A 118 -27.32 -16.57 1.63
N ASP A 119 -26.39 -16.81 0.70
CA ASP A 119 -26.66 -17.50 -0.56
C ASP A 119 -27.09 -18.96 -0.32
N ALA A 120 -26.48 -19.64 0.67
CA ALA A 120 -26.87 -20.99 1.07
C ALA A 120 -28.28 -21.04 1.68
N GLU A 121 -28.66 -20.07 2.51
CA GLU A 121 -30.01 -19.99 3.08
C GLU A 121 -31.05 -19.64 2.01
N MET A 122 -30.73 -18.71 1.10
CA MET A 122 -31.59 -18.35 -0.03
C MET A 122 -31.85 -19.54 -0.97
N GLN A 123 -30.84 -20.39 -1.20
CA GLN A 123 -31.02 -21.65 -1.93
C GLN A 123 -31.90 -22.65 -1.18
N ARG A 124 -31.76 -22.78 0.14
CA ARG A 124 -32.63 -23.65 0.96
C ARG A 124 -34.10 -23.21 0.91
N VAL A 125 -34.34 -21.90 0.98
CA VAL A 125 -35.70 -21.30 0.96
C VAL A 125 -36.29 -21.29 -0.46
N GLY A 126 -35.49 -21.64 -1.49
CA GLY A 126 -35.93 -21.63 -2.89
C GLY A 126 -36.14 -20.22 -3.45
N ALA A 127 -35.58 -19.21 -2.79
CA ALA A 127 -35.63 -17.82 -3.23
C ALA A 127 -34.47 -17.59 -4.22
N ALA A 128 -34.73 -17.81 -5.51
CA ALA A 128 -33.77 -17.40 -6.53
C ALA A 128 -33.72 -15.87 -6.59
N PRO A 129 -32.53 -15.24 -6.55
CA PRO A 129 -32.42 -13.82 -6.84
C PRO A 129 -32.96 -13.59 -8.24
N ARG A 130 -33.88 -12.63 -8.40
CA ARG A 130 -34.27 -12.15 -9.73
C ARG A 130 -33.04 -11.52 -10.34
N THR A 131 -32.36 -12.24 -11.23
CA THR A 131 -31.34 -11.66 -12.08
C THR A 131 -32.02 -10.64 -12.98
N THR A 132 -32.03 -9.38 -12.56
CA THR A 132 -32.19 -8.25 -13.48
C THR A 132 -30.87 -8.05 -14.22
N GLY A 133 -30.36 -9.12 -14.83
CA GLY A 133 -29.34 -9.02 -15.86
C GLY A 133 -30.09 -8.70 -17.14
N LEU A 134 -29.84 -7.52 -17.71
CA LEU A 134 -30.20 -7.28 -19.10
C LEU A 134 -29.65 -8.47 -19.92
N PRO A 135 -30.46 -9.07 -20.81
CA PRO A 135 -29.98 -10.17 -21.63
C PRO A 135 -28.73 -9.68 -22.35
N GLN A 136 -27.62 -10.38 -22.17
CA GLN A 136 -26.39 -10.12 -22.89
C GLN A 136 -26.63 -10.56 -24.34
N GLN A 137 -27.39 -9.75 -25.08
CA GLN A 137 -27.54 -9.89 -26.51
C GLN A 137 -26.14 -9.67 -27.09
N ALA A 138 -25.53 -10.77 -27.54
CA ALA A 138 -24.34 -10.70 -28.35
C ALA A 138 -24.65 -9.77 -29.53
N MET A 139 -24.10 -8.57 -29.47
CA MET A 139 -24.35 -7.52 -30.44
C MET A 139 -23.89 -8.05 -31.80
N ASP A 140 -24.83 -8.15 -32.75
CA ASP A 140 -24.62 -8.73 -34.09
C ASP A 140 -23.32 -8.17 -34.69
N TRP A 141 -22.44 -9.04 -35.17
CA TRP A 141 -21.11 -8.67 -35.65
C TRP A 141 -21.15 -7.59 -36.75
N ARG A 142 -22.29 -7.48 -37.45
CA ARG A 142 -22.58 -6.43 -38.43
C ARG A 142 -22.56 -5.04 -37.78
N VAL A 143 -23.10 -4.89 -36.57
CA VAL A 143 -23.12 -3.63 -35.81
C VAL A 143 -21.69 -3.22 -35.43
N ILE A 144 -20.88 -4.18 -35.00
CA ILE A 144 -19.46 -3.94 -34.69
C ILE A 144 -18.70 -3.51 -35.95
N ALA A 145 -18.93 -4.19 -37.08
CA ALA A 145 -18.32 -3.82 -38.36
C ALA A 145 -18.71 -2.40 -38.82
N PHE A 146 -19.98 -2.00 -38.66
CA PHE A 146 -20.43 -0.64 -38.97
C PHE A 146 -19.78 0.43 -38.09
N ILE A 147 -19.67 0.19 -36.78
CA ILE A 147 -19.04 1.13 -35.84
C ILE A 147 -17.55 1.31 -36.18
N VAL A 148 -16.83 0.22 -36.46
CA VAL A 148 -15.41 0.27 -36.83
C VAL A 148 -15.23 1.04 -38.15
N ALA A 149 -16.06 0.78 -39.16
CA ALA A 149 -16.02 1.52 -40.42
C ALA A 149 -16.27 3.03 -40.22
N ALA A 150 -17.26 3.39 -39.40
CA ALA A 150 -17.54 4.79 -39.08
C ALA A 150 -16.37 5.49 -38.38
N ILE A 151 -15.71 4.81 -37.43
CA ILE A 151 -14.54 5.35 -36.73
C ILE A 151 -13.38 5.59 -37.70
N VAL A 152 -13.10 4.65 -38.61
CA VAL A 152 -12.04 4.80 -39.61
C VAL A 152 -12.33 5.97 -40.55
N ILE A 153 -13.58 6.13 -40.99
CA ILE A 153 -13.99 7.24 -41.87
C ILE A 153 -13.85 8.57 -41.13
N CYS A 154 -14.40 8.69 -39.92
CA CYS A 154 -14.32 9.91 -39.12
C CYS A 154 -12.86 10.26 -38.76
N GLY A 155 -12.04 9.27 -38.41
CA GLY A 155 -10.62 9.45 -38.14
C GLY A 155 -9.84 9.91 -39.37
N GLY A 156 -10.13 9.34 -40.55
CA GLY A 156 -9.52 9.77 -41.82
C GLY A 156 -9.91 11.20 -42.19
N ILE A 157 -11.17 11.58 -42.01
CA ILE A 157 -11.65 12.96 -42.24
C ILE A 157 -10.96 13.92 -41.27
N ALA A 158 -10.91 13.59 -39.98
CA ALA A 158 -10.24 14.41 -38.97
C ALA A 158 -8.75 14.58 -39.28
N PHE A 159 -8.06 13.50 -39.66
CA PHE A 159 -6.65 13.56 -40.06
C PHE A 159 -6.42 14.46 -41.28
N TYR A 160 -7.31 14.38 -42.28
CA TYR A 160 -7.24 15.25 -43.46
C TYR A 160 -7.48 16.73 -43.10
N MET A 161 -8.46 17.02 -42.24
CA MET A 161 -8.79 18.39 -41.85
C MET A 161 -7.79 19.02 -40.87
N LEU A 162 -7.15 18.21 -40.02
CA LEU A 162 -6.22 18.68 -38.99
C LEU A 162 -4.77 18.65 -39.44
N ARG A 163 -4.49 18.27 -40.70
CA ARG A 163 -3.13 18.29 -41.23
C ARG A 163 -2.68 19.74 -41.41
N THR A 164 -1.75 20.18 -40.57
CA THR A 164 -1.15 21.51 -40.67
C THR A 164 0.00 21.47 -41.67
N GLU A 165 -0.07 22.32 -42.70
CA GLU A 165 1.04 22.54 -43.63
C GLU A 165 2.00 23.55 -43.02
N ALA A 166 3.28 23.20 -42.96
CA ALA A 166 4.31 24.07 -42.40
C ALA A 166 4.62 25.21 -43.39
N GLN A 167 4.03 26.39 -43.19
CA GLN A 167 4.43 27.60 -43.90
C GLN A 167 5.65 28.23 -43.22
N THR A 168 6.77 28.27 -43.92
CA THR A 168 7.98 28.98 -43.50
C THR A 168 7.81 30.48 -43.78
N VAL A 169 7.45 31.25 -42.76
CA VAL A 169 7.43 32.72 -42.82
C VAL A 169 8.83 33.25 -42.55
N VAL A 170 9.40 33.98 -43.51
CA VAL A 170 10.68 34.68 -43.34
C VAL A 170 10.41 36.05 -42.72
N VAL A 171 10.84 36.25 -41.47
CA VAL A 171 10.72 37.52 -40.76
C VAL A 171 11.69 38.53 -41.37
N THR A 172 11.17 39.54 -42.08
CA THR A 172 11.94 40.51 -42.88
C THR A 172 12.48 41.72 -42.11
N GLY A 173 12.61 41.59 -40.78
CA GLY A 173 13.35 42.55 -39.95
C GLY A 173 12.60 42.97 -38.70
N HIS A 174 13.35 43.11 -37.61
CA HIS A 174 12.87 43.72 -36.37
C HIS A 174 13.43 45.14 -36.28
N SER A 175 12.56 46.14 -36.12
CA SER A 175 12.96 47.49 -35.72
C SER A 175 12.82 47.62 -34.21
N TRP A 176 13.89 47.98 -33.51
CA TRP A 176 13.82 48.37 -32.11
C TRP A 176 14.11 49.86 -31.98
N GLU A 177 13.41 50.52 -31.07
CA GLU A 177 13.59 51.91 -30.71
C GLU A 177 14.00 51.98 -29.23
N ARG A 178 15.00 52.79 -28.89
CA ARG A 178 15.40 53.02 -27.49
C ARG A 178 15.61 54.51 -27.27
N ILE A 179 15.01 55.00 -26.18
CA ILE A 179 15.20 56.36 -25.68
C ILE A 179 16.18 56.28 -24.51
N VAL A 180 17.23 57.12 -24.53
CA VAL A 180 18.19 57.25 -23.44
C VAL A 180 18.15 58.70 -22.97
N THR A 181 17.65 58.92 -21.76
CA THR A 181 17.66 60.24 -21.12
C THR A 181 19.03 60.47 -20.49
N VAL A 182 19.74 61.51 -20.92
CA VAL A 182 21.05 61.90 -20.37
C VAL A 182 20.84 63.03 -19.37
N GLU A 183 21.23 62.83 -18.12
CA GLU A 183 21.25 63.88 -17.10
C GLU A 183 22.66 64.50 -17.00
N GLU A 184 22.73 65.82 -16.96
CA GLU A 184 23.98 66.58 -16.84
C GLU A 184 24.18 67.04 -15.38
N TYR A 185 25.36 66.80 -14.81
CA TYR A 185 25.70 67.27 -13.47
C TYR A 185 26.07 68.75 -13.49
N VAL A 186 25.23 69.60 -12.90
CA VAL A 186 25.54 71.02 -12.68
C VAL A 186 26.21 71.20 -11.32
N SER A 187 27.33 71.94 -11.29
CA SER A 187 28.00 72.29 -10.04
C SER A 187 27.19 73.33 -9.27
N PHE A 188 26.80 73.03 -8.03
CA PHE A 188 26.23 74.00 -7.10
C PHE A 188 27.26 74.34 -6.01
N THR A 189 27.30 75.60 -5.59
CA THR A 189 28.17 76.05 -4.49
C THR A 189 27.38 75.97 -3.19
N THR A 190 27.80 75.13 -2.25
CA THR A 190 27.27 75.14 -0.88
C THR A 190 27.86 76.32 -0.11
N ARG A 191 27.02 77.14 0.53
CA ARG A 191 27.46 78.10 1.55
C ARG A 191 27.04 77.58 2.91
N SER A 192 28.00 77.41 3.82
CA SER A 192 27.70 77.03 5.20
C SER A 192 27.46 78.28 6.03
N TRP A 193 26.62 78.18 7.07
CA TRP A 193 26.36 79.29 8.01
C TRP A 193 27.65 79.91 8.58
N ARG A 194 28.73 79.12 8.67
CA ARG A 194 30.04 79.58 9.19
C ARG A 194 30.71 80.62 8.29
N ASP A 195 30.42 80.62 7.00
CA ASP A 195 31.09 81.48 6.03
C ASP A 195 30.40 82.85 5.84
N SER A 196 29.19 83.04 6.41
CA SER A 196 28.46 84.32 6.40
C SER A 196 27.44 84.37 7.56
N PRO A 197 27.88 84.58 8.81
CA PRO A 197 26.94 84.79 9.91
C PRO A 197 26.15 86.10 9.71
N PRO A 198 24.88 86.17 10.12
CA PRO A 198 24.07 87.38 10.02
C PRO A 198 24.70 88.57 10.76
N ALA A 199 24.65 89.76 10.16
CA ALA A 199 25.20 90.98 10.75
C ALA A 199 24.51 91.31 12.09
N GLY A 200 25.27 91.48 13.17
CA GLY A 200 24.76 91.85 14.49
C GLY A 200 25.41 91.15 15.69
N TYR A 201 26.27 90.17 15.48
CA TYR A 201 26.99 89.46 16.55
C TYR A 201 28.50 89.65 16.42
N ASN A 202 29.14 90.29 17.41
CA ASN A 202 30.60 90.29 17.57
C ASN A 202 30.99 89.02 18.32
N ILE A 203 31.25 87.94 17.58
CA ILE A 203 31.73 86.68 18.17
C ILE A 203 33.21 86.56 17.83
N ASP A 204 34.08 86.78 18.82
CA ASP A 204 35.50 86.46 18.70
C ASP A 204 35.70 84.95 18.89
N LEU A 205 36.05 84.25 17.82
CA LEU A 205 36.45 82.84 17.88
C LEU A 205 37.90 82.77 18.36
N ARG A 206 38.12 82.41 19.63
CA ARG A 206 39.46 82.02 20.09
C ARG A 206 39.75 80.58 19.65
N ALA A 207 40.76 80.40 18.81
CA ALA A 207 41.32 79.08 18.55
C ALA A 207 41.95 78.56 19.86
N GLY A 208 41.40 77.46 20.39
CA GLY A 208 42.04 76.73 21.49
C GLY A 208 43.32 76.05 20.99
N SER A 209 44.38 76.16 21.79
CA SER A 209 45.64 75.42 21.65
C SER A 209 45.44 73.91 21.67
#